data_AF-A0A2P8MA96-F1
#
_entry.id   AF-A0A2P8MA96-F1
#
_cell.length_a   1.000
_cell.length_b   1.000
_cell.length_c   1.000
_cell.angle_alpha   90.00
_cell.angle_beta   90.00
_cell.angle_gamma   90.00
#
_symmetry.space_group_name_H-M   'P 1'
#
loop_
_entity.id
_entity.type
_entity.pdbx_description
1 polymer ?
#
loop_
_entity_poly.entity_id
_entity_poly.type
_entity_poly.pdbx_seq_one_letter_code
_entity_poly.pdbx_strand_id
1 'polypeptide(L)' 'MLNLSIEEQKQILGGRWKAVVYDPSGNVYATAYFSTDSAARDWVDENYPNCVANVYEV' A
#
# COMPACT_ATOMS: atom_id res chain seq x y z
N MET A 1 -4.23 -26.70 14.40
CA MET A 1 -3.80 -25.28 14.43
C MET A 1 -3.04 -25.02 13.15
N LEU A 2 -3.45 -24.02 12.36
CA LEU A 2 -2.66 -23.57 11.22
C LEU A 2 -1.43 -22.83 11.75
N ASN A 3 -0.23 -23.40 11.57
CA ASN A 3 1.02 -22.70 11.83
C ASN A 3 1.38 -21.89 10.59
N LEU A 4 0.87 -20.66 10.54
CA LEU A 4 1.28 -19.68 9.53
C LEU A 4 2.69 -19.19 9.88
N SER A 5 3.54 -19.05 8.85
CA SER A 5 4.82 -18.38 8.98
C SER A 5 4.63 -16.91 9.39
N ILE A 6 5.68 -16.31 9.97
CA ILE A 6 5.66 -14.87 10.35
C ILE A 6 5.31 -13.99 9.14
N GLU A 7 5.76 -14.37 7.94
CA GLU A 7 5.47 -13.64 6.71
C GLU A 7 3.99 -13.78 6.30
N GLU A 8 3.39 -14.96 6.43
CA GLU A 8 1.95 -15.15 6.21
C GLU A 8 1.11 -14.42 7.26
N GLN A 9 1.56 -14.40 8.52
CA GLN A 9 0.90 -13.63 9.58
C GLN A 9 0.96 -12.12 9.30
N LYS A 10 2.10 -11.60 8.81
CA LYS A 10 2.24 -10.20 8.38
C LYS A 10 1.39 -9.88 7.16
N GLN A 11 1.28 -10.80 6.20
CA GLN A 11 0.38 -10.65 5.05
C GLN A 11 -1.09 -10.56 5.48
N ILE A 12 -1.49 -11.22 6.57
CA ILE A 12 -2.85 -11.18 7.12
C ILE A 12 -3.08 -9.97 8.03
N LEU A 13 -2.07 -9.55 8.81
CA LEU A 13 -2.19 -8.49 9.83
C LEU A 13 -2.09 -7.06 9.29
N GLY A 14 -1.65 -6.87 8.05
CA GLY A 14 -1.59 -5.56 7.41
C GLY A 14 -0.25 -5.33 6.77
N GLY A 15 -0.28 -4.95 5.49
CA GLY A 15 0.90 -4.73 4.69
C GLY A 15 1.91 -3.78 5.33
N ARG A 16 3.21 -4.15 5.25
CA ARG A 16 4.35 -3.36 5.73
C ARG A 16 4.54 -2.06 4.97
N TRP A 17 3.83 -1.85 3.87
CA TRP A 17 3.92 -0.68 3.03
C TRP A 17 2.57 0.01 2.97
N LYS A 18 2.58 1.32 3.12
CA LYS A 18 1.39 2.16 3.01
C LYS A 18 1.53 3.07 1.81
N ALA A 19 0.55 3.02 0.92
CA ALA A 19 0.39 3.98 -0.17
C ALA A 19 -0.67 5.02 0.22
N VAL A 20 -0.35 6.30 0.05
CA VAL A 20 -1.28 7.42 0.23
C VAL A 20 -1.31 8.23 -1.06
N VAL A 21 -2.48 8.30 -1.69
CA VAL A 21 -2.70 9.01 -2.95
C VAL A 21 -3.42 10.32 -2.66
N TYR A 22 -2.99 11.39 -3.33
CA TYR A 22 -3.54 12.74 -3.20
C TYR A 22 -4.25 13.16 -4.48
N ASP A 23 -5.38 13.84 -4.35
CA ASP A 23 -6.04 14.52 -5.45
C ASP A 23 -5.20 15.73 -5.93
N PRO A 24 -5.51 16.32 -7.10
CA PRO A 24 -4.81 17.51 -7.59
C PRO A 24 -4.91 18.75 -6.68
N SER A 25 -5.84 18.75 -5.72
CA SER A 25 -6.00 19.82 -4.73
C SER A 25 -5.16 19.57 -3.46
N GLY A 26 -4.46 18.44 -3.37
CA GLY A 26 -3.62 18.04 -2.24
C GLY A 26 -4.36 17.30 -1.12
N ASN A 27 -5.64 16.94 -1.29
CA ASN A 27 -6.36 16.16 -0.29
C ASN A 27 -6.08 14.66 -0.46
N VAL A 28 -6.14 13.90 0.63
CA VAL A 28 -6.01 12.44 0.56
C VAL A 28 -7.22 11.87 -0.19
N TYR A 29 -6.96 11.24 -1.31
CA TYR A 29 -7.95 10.61 -2.17
C TYR A 29 -8.10 9.11 -1.87
N ALA A 30 -6.99 8.42 -1.64
CA ALA A 30 -6.99 7.00 -1.32
C ALA A 30 -5.85 6.60 -0.37
N THR A 31 -6.04 5.51 0.36
CA THR A 31 -5.00 4.90 1.20
C THR A 31 -5.15 3.38 1.17
N ALA A 32 -4.03 2.67 1.00
CA ALA A 32 -4.00 1.22 0.99
C ALA A 32 -2.70 0.67 1.61
N TYR A 33 -2.76 -0.58 2.08
CA TYR A 33 -1.64 -1.28 2.72
C TYR A 33 -1.24 -2.51 1.90
N PHE A 34 0.07 -2.73 1.73
CA PHE A 34 0.65 -3.75 0.87
C PHE A 34 1.80 -4.47 1.56
N SER A 35 2.01 -5.75 1.23
CA SER A 35 3.10 -6.54 1.80
C SER A 35 4.48 -6.11 1.30
N THR A 36 4.56 -5.51 0.11
CA THR A 36 5.81 -5.07 -0.53
C THR A 36 5.70 -3.65 -1.09
N ASP A 37 6.84 -2.95 -1.21
CA ASP A 37 6.94 -1.64 -1.86
C ASP A 37 6.48 -1.71 -3.32
N SER A 38 6.87 -2.77 -4.05
CA SER A 38 6.52 -2.93 -5.46
C SER A 38 5.01 -3.01 -5.65
N ALA A 39 4.30 -3.82 -4.85
CA ALA A 39 2.86 -3.96 -4.95
C ALA A 39 2.13 -2.65 -4.62
N ALA A 40 2.67 -1.85 -3.68
CA ALA A 40 2.13 -0.53 -3.37
C ALA A 40 2.30 0.45 -4.54
N ARG A 41 3.47 0.43 -5.20
CA ARG A 41 3.75 1.29 -6.37
C ARG A 41 2.93 0.87 -7.59
N ASP A 42 2.89 -0.42 -7.90
CA ASP A 42 2.12 -0.96 -9.02
C ASP A 42 0.64 -0.58 -8.88
N TRP A 43 0.08 -0.70 -7.66
CA TRP A 43 -1.29 -0.26 -7.39
C TRP A 43 -1.50 1.24 -7.63
N VAL A 44 -0.56 2.09 -7.20
CA VAL A 44 -0.62 3.54 -7.45
C VAL A 44 -0.60 3.81 -8.95
N ASP A 45 0.35 3.21 -9.68
CA ASP A 45 0.56 3.48 -11.10
C ASP A 45 -0.61 2.97 -11.97
N GLU A 46 -1.19 1.82 -11.62
CA GLU A 46 -2.33 1.24 -12.33
C GLU A 46 -3.64 2.00 -12.08
N ASN A 47 -3.88 2.43 -10.84
CA ASN A 47 -5.19 2.97 -10.43
C ASN A 47 -5.22 4.50 -10.40
N TYR A 48 -4.06 5.14 -10.20
CA TYR A 48 -3.94 6.59 -10.01
C TYR A 48 -2.75 7.20 -10.77
N PRO A 49 -2.56 6.92 -12.08
CA PRO A 49 -1.38 7.34 -12.85
C PRO A 49 -1.17 8.86 -12.94
N ASN A 50 -2.22 9.65 -12.69
CA ASN A 50 -2.18 11.11 -12.75
C ASN A 50 -2.22 11.78 -11.36
N CYS A 51 -2.09 11.00 -10.29
CA CYS A 51 -2.13 11.51 -8.92
C CYS A 51 -0.72 11.54 -8.33
N VAL A 52 -0.52 12.43 -7.36
CA VAL A 52 0.67 12.39 -6.52
C VAL A 52 0.45 11.30 -5.47
N ALA A 53 1.43 10.45 -5.22
CA ALA A 53 1.34 9.41 -4.20
C ALA A 53 2.64 9.29 -3.40
N ASN A 54 2.49 8.97 -2.12
CA ASN A 54 3.58 8.63 -1.22
C ASN A 54 3.47 7.15 -0.82
N VAL A 55 4.56 6.41 -1.01
CA VAL A 55 4.69 5.00 -0.60
C VAL A 55 5.82 4.90 0.42
N TYR A 56 5.54 4.33 1.59
CA TYR A 56 6.51 4.18 2.68
C TYR A 56 6.27 2.93 3.52
N GLU A 57 7.34 2.40 4.13
CA GLU A 57 7.24 1.29 5.09
C GLU A 57 6.60 1.79 6.40
N VAL A 58 5.71 0.99 6.98
CA VAL A 58 4.96 1.24 8.22
C VAL A 58 5.33 0.25 9.33
#